data_AF-A0AAW0FZY2-F1
#
_entry.id   AF-A0AAW0FZY2-F1
#
_cell.length_a   1.000
_cell.length_b   1.000
_cell.length_c   1.000
_cell.angle_alpha   90.00
_cell.angle_beta   90.00
_cell.angle_gamma   90.00
#
_symmetry.space_group_name_H-M   'P 1'
#
loop_
_entity.id
_entity.type
_entity.pdbx_description
1 polymer ?
#
loop_
_entity_poly.entity_id
_entity_poly.type
_entity_poly.pdbx_seq_one_letter_code
_entity_poly.pdbx_strand_id
1 'polypeptide(L)'
;MSELGFTPDEAISVISENKITNYIFASTLALVVYDTLLCLPQEFRCVWKRRLGIVTILYLLIRYGIILNMVLRIFSQLYIYTDIPRWDTFCLDISCSIAAAVFDCLRIWGITQHRWFPALLVFTLSMFDPAINIYNYAIPESYQLVPSGPLAGCWTFSTAQEYIYFSYFSHHPELIIILKQWVLSPDQSQ
;
A
#
# COMPACT_ATOMS: atom_id res chain seq x y z
N MET A 1 10.11 34.60 2.88
CA MET A 1 9.01 34.09 2.04
C MET A 1 9.07 34.60 0.60
N SER A 2 9.49 35.85 0.32
CA SER A 2 9.66 36.36 -1.05
C SER A 2 10.82 35.74 -1.85
N GLU A 3 11.81 35.11 -1.20
CA GLU A 3 12.94 34.45 -1.89
C GLU A 3 12.60 33.06 -2.46
N LEU A 4 11.49 32.44 -2.05
CA LEU A 4 11.08 31.09 -2.48
C LEU A 4 10.09 31.09 -3.65
N GLY A 5 9.67 32.25 -4.15
CA GLY A 5 8.73 32.37 -5.26
C GLY A 5 7.29 31.89 -4.96
N PHE A 6 7.02 31.40 -3.75
CA PHE A 6 5.70 30.93 -3.34
C PHE A 6 4.77 32.09 -2.99
N THR A 7 3.56 32.07 -3.54
CA THR A 7 2.49 32.96 -3.09
C THR A 7 1.94 32.48 -1.74
N PRO A 8 1.45 33.38 -0.88
CA PRO A 8 0.83 32.99 0.40
C PRO A 8 -0.31 31.98 0.24
N ASP A 9 -1.08 32.07 -0.85
CA ASP A 9 -2.21 31.18 -1.12
C ASP A 9 -1.75 29.75 -1.44
N GLU A 10 -0.68 29.59 -2.21
CA GLU A 10 -0.08 28.28 -2.49
C GLU A 10 0.49 27.65 -1.21
N ALA A 11 1.04 28.45 -0.29
CA ALA A 11 1.53 27.90 0.99
C ALA A 11 0.37 27.35 1.85
N ILE A 12 -0.79 28.01 1.83
CA ILE A 12 -1.97 27.59 2.60
C ILE A 12 -2.57 26.30 2.03
N SER A 13 -2.69 26.18 0.70
CA SER A 13 -3.25 24.96 0.08
C SER A 13 -2.42 23.73 0.44
N VAL A 14 -1.10 23.82 0.33
CA VAL A 14 -0.17 22.72 0.64
C VAL A 14 -0.28 22.27 2.09
N ILE A 15 -0.34 23.22 3.03
CA ILE A 15 -0.50 22.90 4.46
C ILE A 15 -1.85 22.20 4.71
N SER A 16 -2.90 22.61 4.00
CA SER A 16 -4.23 22.02 4.16
C SER A 16 -4.30 20.58 3.63
N GLU A 17 -3.72 20.32 2.46
CA GLU A 17 -3.65 18.98 1.86
C GLU A 17 -2.89 18.01 2.75
N ASN A 18 -1.74 18.43 3.27
CA ASN A 18 -0.91 17.59 4.14
C ASN A 18 -1.62 17.21 5.44
N LYS A 19 -2.38 18.12 6.04
CA LYS A 19 -3.20 17.79 7.21
C LYS A 19 -4.21 16.71 6.88
N ILE A 20 -4.90 16.84 5.74
CA ILE A 20 -5.90 15.86 5.29
C ILE A 20 -5.22 14.51 5.08
N THR A 21 -4.09 14.46 4.38
CA THR A 21 -3.33 13.23 4.14
C THR A 21 -2.88 12.56 5.44
N ASN A 22 -2.36 13.31 6.41
CA ASN A 22 -1.92 12.77 7.69
C ASN A 22 -3.10 12.23 8.51
N TYR A 23 -4.26 12.90 8.49
CA TYR A 23 -5.47 12.38 9.12
C TYR A 23 -5.94 11.08 8.46
N ILE A 24 -5.93 11.02 7.13
CA ILE A 24 -6.29 9.80 6.38
C ILE A 24 -5.36 8.65 6.76
N PHE A 25 -4.05 8.87 6.81
CA PHE A 25 -3.09 7.83 7.20
C PHE A 25 -3.30 7.36 8.65
N ALA A 26 -3.46 8.28 9.59
CA ALA A 26 -3.72 7.94 10.99
C ALA A 26 -5.04 7.18 11.16
N SER A 27 -6.12 7.59 10.50
CA SER A 27 -7.40 6.90 10.50
C SER A 27 -7.31 5.51 9.86
N THR A 28 -6.60 5.40 8.74
CA THR A 28 -6.37 4.12 8.04
C THR A 28 -5.58 3.17 8.92
N LEU A 29 -4.50 3.64 9.57
CA LEU A 29 -3.73 2.84 10.50
C LEU A 29 -4.58 2.36 11.68
N ALA A 30 -5.38 3.25 12.28
CA ALA A 30 -6.28 2.89 13.37
C ALA A 30 -7.26 1.79 12.94
N LEU A 31 -7.82 1.88 11.73
CA LEU A 31 -8.73 0.88 11.17
C LEU A 31 -8.03 -0.45 10.91
N VAL A 32 -6.83 -0.45 10.33
CA VAL A 32 -6.05 -1.68 10.08
C VAL A 32 -5.62 -2.34 11.39
N VAL A 33 -5.21 -1.56 12.40
CA VAL A 33 -4.88 -2.08 13.72
C VAL A 33 -6.11 -2.67 14.40
N TYR A 34 -7.25 -1.98 14.32
CA TYR A 34 -8.51 -2.46 14.88
C TYR A 34 -8.94 -3.79 14.24
N ASP A 35 -8.91 -3.88 12.91
CA ASP A 35 -9.20 -5.12 12.17
C ASP A 35 -8.23 -6.25 12.55
N THR A 36 -6.95 -5.93 12.73
CA THR A 36 -5.93 -6.89 13.19
C THR A 36 -6.20 -7.41 14.59
N LEU A 37 -6.59 -6.54 15.52
CA LEU A 37 -6.95 -6.96 16.87
C LEU A 37 -8.21 -7.85 16.87
N LEU A 38 -9.17 -7.57 15.99
CA LEU A 38 -10.39 -8.36 15.85
C LEU A 38 -10.10 -9.77 15.31
N CYS A 39 -9.18 -9.89 14.35
CA CYS A 39 -8.77 -11.18 13.78
C CYS A 39 -7.78 -11.97 14.66
N LEU A 40 -7.08 -11.32 15.58
CA LEU A 40 -5.97 -11.90 16.34
C LEU A 40 -6.30 -13.25 17.02
N PRO A 41 -7.46 -13.46 17.67
CA PRO A 41 -7.78 -14.75 18.28
C PRO A 41 -7.88 -15.89 17.27
N GLN A 42 -8.38 -15.60 16.07
CA GLN A 42 -8.50 -16.57 14.99
C GLN A 42 -7.14 -16.84 14.34
N GLU A 43 -6.35 -15.78 14.10
CA GLU A 43 -4.98 -15.91 13.61
C GLU A 43 -4.13 -16.76 14.54
N PHE A 44 -4.20 -16.53 15.85
CA PHE A 44 -3.44 -17.30 16.83
C PHE A 44 -3.75 -18.79 16.76
N ARG A 45 -5.02 -19.14 16.54
CA ARG A 45 -5.45 -20.54 16.41
C ARG A 45 -5.06 -21.16 15.07
N CYS A 46 -5.19 -20.43 13.96
CA CYS A 46 -5.04 -20.97 12.61
C CYS A 46 -3.61 -20.86 12.06
N VAL A 47 -2.92 -19.77 12.36
CA VAL A 47 -1.63 -19.42 11.79
C VAL A 47 -0.51 -19.81 12.74
N TRP A 48 -0.60 -19.38 14.00
CA TRP A 48 0.51 -19.54 14.97
C TRP A 48 0.66 -20.96 15.52
N LYS A 49 -0.42 -21.75 15.57
CA LYS A 49 -0.35 -23.18 15.95
C LYS A 49 0.10 -24.10 14.82
N ARG A 50 0.09 -23.64 13.56
CA ARG A 50 0.45 -24.44 12.39
C ARG A 50 1.96 -24.33 12.13
N ARG A 51 2.55 -25.33 11.47
CA ARG A 51 3.92 -25.23 10.96
C ARG A 51 4.02 -24.04 10.01
N LEU A 52 5.05 -23.19 10.21
CA LEU A 52 5.33 -22.04 9.36
C LEU A 52 5.57 -22.52 7.92
N GLY A 53 4.57 -22.33 7.06
CA GLY A 53 4.65 -22.59 5.63
C GLY A 53 4.84 -21.31 4.83
N ILE A 54 5.11 -21.44 3.54
CA ILE A 54 5.25 -20.30 2.61
C ILE A 54 4.01 -19.39 2.66
N VAL A 55 2.81 -19.98 2.67
CA VAL A 55 1.54 -19.23 2.77
C VAL A 55 1.44 -18.43 4.08
N THR A 56 1.92 -19.00 5.19
CA THR A 56 1.99 -18.30 6.48
C THR A 56 2.94 -17.10 6.40
N ILE A 57 4.10 -17.28 5.78
CA ILE A 57 5.08 -16.19 5.62
C ILE A 57 4.51 -15.08 4.74
N LEU A 58 3.89 -15.41 3.60
CA LEU A 58 3.22 -14.42 2.75
C LEU A 58 2.14 -13.67 3.52
N TYR A 59 1.30 -14.39 4.26
CA TYR A 59 0.24 -13.79 5.05
C TYR A 59 0.79 -12.80 6.10
N LEU A 60 1.81 -13.21 6.85
CA LEU A 60 2.46 -12.36 7.85
C LEU A 60 3.11 -11.14 7.19
N LEU A 61 3.78 -11.32 6.06
CA LEU A 61 4.45 -10.26 5.33
C LEU A 61 3.46 -9.21 4.82
N ILE A 62 2.33 -9.63 4.23
CA ILE A 62 1.29 -8.70 3.75
C ILE A 62 0.69 -7.95 4.93
N ARG A 63 0.20 -8.66 5.96
CA ARG A 63 -0.56 -8.03 7.04
C ARG A 63 0.32 -7.13 7.92
N TYR A 64 1.40 -7.67 8.46
CA TYR A 64 2.27 -6.93 9.37
C TYR A 64 3.22 -5.99 8.63
N GLY A 65 3.54 -6.27 7.37
CA GLY A 65 4.32 -5.37 6.52
C GLY A 65 3.58 -4.06 6.25
N ILE A 66 2.27 -4.10 5.95
CA ILE A 66 1.45 -2.88 5.79
C ILE A 66 1.42 -2.06 7.08
N ILE A 67 1.20 -2.71 8.24
CA ILE A 67 1.19 -2.03 9.54
C ILE A 67 2.56 -1.37 9.80
N LEU A 68 3.64 -2.12 9.60
CA LEU A 68 5.00 -1.63 9.79
C LEU A 68 5.30 -0.45 8.85
N ASN A 69 4.89 -0.54 7.58
CA ASN A 69 5.08 0.52 6.59
C ASN A 69 4.35 1.81 7.03
N MET A 70 3.08 1.70 7.42
CA MET A 70 2.29 2.84 7.90
C MET A 70 2.91 3.49 9.15
N VAL A 71 3.37 2.67 10.10
CA VAL A 71 4.04 3.15 11.30
C VAL A 71 5.34 3.88 10.96
N LEU A 72 6.17 3.31 10.09
CA LEU A 72 7.41 3.95 9.63
C LEU A 72 7.13 5.26 8.89
N ARG A 73 6.09 5.32 8.06
CA ARG A 73 5.67 6.57 7.38
C ARG A 73 5.28 7.65 8.38
N ILE A 74 4.45 7.34 9.38
CA ILE A 74 4.07 8.30 10.43
C ILE A 74 5.30 8.77 11.21
N PHE A 75 6.20 7.85 11.59
CA PHE A 75 7.42 8.23 12.30
C PHE A 75 8.35 9.09 11.44
N SER A 76 8.50 8.80 10.15
CA SER A 76 9.29 9.62 9.24
C SER A 76 8.75 11.04 9.11
N GLN A 77 7.43 11.24 9.26
CA GLN A 77 6.81 12.56 9.25
C GLN A 77 6.96 13.30 10.59
N LEU A 78 6.96 12.57 11.71
CA LEU A 78 7.07 13.15 13.06
C LEU A 78 8.53 13.50 13.43
N TYR A 79 9.50 12.73 12.95
CA TYR A 79 10.92 12.95 13.23
C TYR A 79 11.57 13.76 12.10
N ILE A 80 11.74 15.06 12.35
CA ILE A 80 12.39 16.02 11.44
C ILE A 80 13.88 15.70 11.17
N TYR A 81 14.49 14.78 11.93
CA TYR A 81 15.96 14.74 12.09
C TYR A 81 16.65 13.38 12.05
N THR A 82 15.98 12.31 11.65
CA THR A 82 16.68 11.02 11.49
C THR A 82 16.73 10.66 10.02
N ASP A 83 17.95 10.48 9.51
CA ASP A 83 18.29 9.79 8.27
C ASP A 83 17.80 8.32 8.30
N ILE A 84 16.49 8.10 8.52
CA ILE A 84 15.88 6.81 8.21
C ILE A 84 16.05 6.70 6.70
N PRO A 85 16.83 5.72 6.20
CA PRO A 85 17.07 5.63 4.78
C PRO A 85 15.72 5.42 4.10
N ARG A 86 15.36 6.32 3.19
CA ARG A 86 14.17 6.25 2.32
C ARG A 86 14.02 4.87 1.65
N TRP A 87 15.13 4.16 1.50
CA TRP A 87 15.23 2.80 0.99
C TRP A 87 14.49 1.76 1.84
N ASP A 88 14.40 1.95 3.16
CA ASP A 88 13.78 0.96 4.06
C ASP A 88 12.26 0.90 3.84
N THR A 89 11.61 2.06 3.74
CA THR A 89 10.18 2.13 3.47
C THR A 89 9.86 1.69 2.04
N PHE A 90 10.72 2.01 1.07
CA PHE A 90 10.58 1.56 -0.31
C PHE A 90 10.68 0.04 -0.46
N CYS A 91 11.72 -0.58 0.11
CA CYS A 91 11.89 -2.04 0.07
C CYS A 91 10.71 -2.77 0.73
N LEU A 92 10.20 -2.23 1.84
CA LEU A 92 9.03 -2.78 2.51
C LEU A 92 7.76 -2.66 1.65
N ASP A 93 7.55 -1.53 0.99
CA ASP A 93 6.41 -1.27 0.11
C ASP A 93 6.37 -2.22 -1.09
N ILE A 94 7.52 -2.36 -1.77
CA ILE A 94 7.67 -3.26 -2.92
C ILE A 94 7.51 -4.73 -2.50
N SER A 95 8.11 -5.13 -1.38
CA SER A 95 7.98 -6.51 -0.89
C SER A 95 6.54 -6.86 -0.50
N CYS A 96 5.80 -5.94 0.14
CA CYS A 96 4.38 -6.12 0.43
C CYS A 96 3.53 -6.22 -0.85
N SER A 97 3.81 -5.38 -1.84
CA SER A 97 3.10 -5.36 -3.13
C SER A 97 3.30 -6.65 -3.92
N ILE A 98 4.54 -7.15 -3.98
CA ILE A 98 4.85 -8.43 -4.62
C ILE A 98 4.18 -9.58 -3.86
N ALA A 99 4.23 -9.55 -2.52
CA ALA A 99 3.60 -10.59 -1.71
C ALA A 99 2.08 -10.63 -1.94
N ALA A 100 1.42 -9.47 -2.02
CA ALA A 100 0.00 -9.35 -2.35
C ALA A 100 -0.28 -9.93 -3.75
N ALA A 101 0.47 -9.53 -4.77
CA ALA A 101 0.31 -10.04 -6.14
C ALA A 101 0.46 -11.57 -6.21
N VAL A 102 1.41 -12.15 -5.48
CA VAL A 102 1.58 -13.61 -5.39
C VAL A 102 0.41 -14.26 -4.67
N PHE A 103 -0.06 -13.67 -3.56
CA PHE A 103 -1.20 -14.19 -2.81
C PHE A 103 -2.48 -14.22 -3.65
N ASP A 104 -2.76 -13.15 -4.41
CA ASP A 104 -3.92 -13.07 -5.30
C ASP A 104 -3.83 -14.08 -6.44
N CYS A 105 -2.64 -14.23 -7.03
CA CYS A 105 -2.37 -15.26 -8.03
C CYS A 105 -2.64 -16.67 -7.49
N LEU A 106 -2.14 -17.00 -6.30
CA LEU A 106 -2.36 -18.29 -5.65
C LEU A 106 -3.84 -18.54 -5.35
N ARG A 107 -4.55 -17.51 -4.88
CA ARG A 107 -5.98 -17.57 -4.59
C ARG A 107 -6.77 -17.92 -5.85
N ILE A 108 -6.51 -17.23 -6.96
CA ILE A 108 -7.22 -17.46 -8.23
C ILE A 108 -6.84 -18.79 -8.86
N TRP A 109 -5.57 -19.19 -8.73
CA TRP A 109 -5.12 -20.51 -9.16
C TRP A 109 -5.88 -21.64 -8.43
N GLY A 110 -6.09 -21.49 -7.12
CA GLY A 110 -6.91 -22.41 -6.33
C GLY A 110 -8.37 -22.45 -6.75
N ILE A 111 -8.99 -21.28 -6.98
CA ILE A 111 -10.41 -21.18 -7.41
C ILE A 111 -10.61 -21.76 -8.81
N THR A 112 -9.66 -21.53 -9.73
CA THR A 112 -9.81 -21.93 -11.13
C THR A 112 -9.40 -23.39 -11.40
N GLN A 113 -9.48 -24.27 -10.40
CA GLN A 113 -9.14 -25.69 -10.52
C GLN A 113 -7.74 -25.89 -11.13
N HIS A 114 -6.75 -25.14 -10.66
CA HIS A 114 -5.35 -25.21 -11.09
C HIS A 114 -5.09 -24.80 -12.55
N ARG A 115 -6.03 -24.13 -13.23
CA ARG A 115 -5.76 -23.52 -14.54
C ARG A 115 -4.80 -22.35 -14.38
N TRP A 116 -3.64 -22.45 -15.02
CA TRP A 116 -2.54 -21.48 -14.87
C TRP A 116 -2.80 -20.15 -15.59
N PHE A 117 -3.56 -20.14 -16.69
CA PHE A 117 -3.78 -18.94 -17.51
C PHE A 117 -4.42 -17.75 -16.75
N PRO A 118 -5.56 -17.90 -16.04
CA PRO A 118 -6.15 -16.77 -15.30
C PRO A 118 -5.29 -16.33 -14.11
N ALA A 119 -4.57 -17.26 -13.48
CA ALA A 119 -3.64 -16.92 -12.40
C ALA A 119 -2.48 -16.05 -12.92
N LEU A 120 -1.90 -16.42 -14.06
CA LEU A 120 -0.85 -15.65 -14.73
C LEU A 120 -1.36 -14.27 -15.14
N LEU A 121 -2.57 -14.18 -15.69
CA LEU A 121 -3.19 -12.91 -16.07
C LEU A 121 -3.34 -11.97 -14.86
N VAL A 122 -3.84 -12.48 -13.73
CA VAL A 122 -3.98 -11.66 -12.52
C VAL A 122 -2.63 -11.27 -11.97
N PHE A 123 -1.66 -12.19 -11.95
CA PHE A 123 -0.30 -11.87 -11.51
C PHE A 123 0.31 -10.73 -12.35
N THR A 124 0.17 -10.77 -13.68
CA THR A 124 0.69 -9.69 -14.55
C THR A 124 -0.02 -8.37 -14.33
N LEU A 125 -1.32 -8.37 -14.03
CA LEU A 125 -2.07 -7.16 -13.71
C LEU A 125 -1.66 -6.59 -12.35
N SER A 126 -1.53 -7.43 -11.32
CA SER A 126 -1.13 -7.00 -9.97
C SER A 126 0.35 -6.56 -9.91
N MET A 127 1.21 -7.04 -10.82
CA MET A 127 2.61 -6.59 -10.93
C MET A 127 2.77 -5.21 -11.57
N PHE A 128 1.71 -4.62 -12.10
CA PHE A 128 1.74 -3.29 -12.69
C PHE A 128 2.07 -2.20 -11.64
N ASP A 129 1.46 -2.30 -10.45
CA ASP A 129 1.66 -1.35 -9.35
C ASP A 129 3.12 -1.27 -8.87
N PRO A 130 3.78 -2.39 -8.50
CA PRO A 130 5.19 -2.33 -8.10
C PRO A 130 6.09 -1.89 -9.27
N ALA A 131 5.76 -2.20 -10.52
CA ALA A 131 6.54 -1.76 -11.67
C ALA A 131 6.52 -0.23 -11.82
N ILE A 132 5.36 0.40 -11.67
CA ILE A 132 5.22 1.87 -11.65
C ILE A 132 5.96 2.46 -10.46
N ASN A 133 5.80 1.89 -9.27
CA ASN A 133 6.47 2.40 -8.06
C ASN A 133 8.00 2.37 -8.20
N ILE A 134 8.54 1.29 -8.79
CA ILE A 134 9.97 1.18 -9.10
C ILE A 134 10.40 2.22 -10.13
N TYR A 135 9.63 2.38 -11.21
CA TYR A 135 9.93 3.36 -12.26
C TYR A 135 9.97 4.78 -11.71
N ASN A 136 8.98 5.16 -10.91
CA ASN A 136 8.91 6.48 -10.28
C ASN A 136 10.08 6.71 -9.32
N TYR A 137 10.50 5.69 -8.59
CA TYR A 137 11.66 5.80 -7.70
C TYR A 137 12.99 5.90 -8.48
N ALA A 138 13.06 5.31 -9.67
CA ALA A 138 14.26 5.33 -10.51
C ALA A 138 14.48 6.68 -11.23
N ILE A 139 13.43 7.50 -11.40
CA ILE A 139 13.56 8.82 -12.00
C ILE A 139 14.15 9.78 -10.96
N PRO A 140 15.29 10.44 -11.25
CA PRO A 140 15.85 11.43 -10.35
C PRO A 140 14.95 12.68 -10.34
N GLU A 141 14.15 12.82 -9.29
CA GLU A 141 13.46 14.08 -9.02
C GLU A 141 14.45 15.12 -8.49
N SER A 142 14.42 16.32 -9.07
CA SER A 142 15.09 17.48 -8.49
C SER A 142 14.27 17.98 -7.30
N TYR A 143 14.62 17.54 -6.09
CA TYR A 143 13.99 18.02 -4.87
C TYR A 143 14.39 19.47 -4.60
N GLN A 144 13.41 20.36 -4.50
CA GLN A 144 13.60 21.63 -3.81
C GLN A 144 13.17 21.45 -2.36
N LEU A 145 14.14 21.58 -1.44
CA LEU A 145 13.88 21.62 -0.01
C LEU A 145 13.15 22.93 0.31
N VAL A 146 11.85 22.85 0.55
CA VAL A 146 11.08 23.99 1.05
C VAL A 146 11.12 23.91 2.58
N PRO A 147 11.79 24.85 3.27
CA PRO A 147 11.81 24.86 4.72
C PRO A 147 10.41 25.16 5.26
N SER A 148 9.77 24.12 5.74
CA SER A 148 8.54 24.16 6.50
C SER A 148 8.85 24.51 7.96
N GLY A 149 7.99 25.33 8.57
CA GLY A 149 8.10 25.66 9.98
C GLY A 149 8.13 24.42 10.89
N PRO A 150 8.54 24.57 12.16
CA PRO A 150 8.84 23.46 13.09
C PRO A 150 7.66 22.53 13.40
N LEU A 151 6.43 22.90 13.05
CA LEU A 151 5.24 22.05 13.22
C LEU A 151 4.83 21.30 11.93
N ALA A 152 5.46 21.61 10.80
CA ALA A 152 5.13 21.04 9.50
C ALA A 152 6.12 19.95 9.07
N GLY A 153 7.33 19.87 9.66
CA GLY A 153 8.36 18.87 9.28
C GLY A 153 8.92 19.10 7.87
N CYS A 154 10.19 18.73 7.59
CA CYS A 154 10.82 19.01 6.28
C CYS A 154 10.09 18.27 5.13
N TRP A 155 9.64 19.01 4.12
CA TRP A 155 8.95 18.42 2.96
C TRP A 155 9.91 18.23 1.79
N THR A 156 9.72 17.13 1.07
CA THR A 156 10.20 16.98 -0.31
C THR A 156 8.97 16.99 -1.21
N PHE A 157 8.86 17.99 -2.09
CA PHE A 157 7.83 18.00 -3.12
C PHE A 157 8.19 16.97 -4.18
N SER A 158 7.31 15.99 -4.39
CA SER A 158 7.32 15.12 -5.56
C SER A 158 6.02 15.41 -6.31
N THR A 159 6.11 15.70 -7.60
CA THR A 159 4.94 15.90 -8.47
C THR A 159 4.15 14.60 -8.72
N ALA A 160 4.50 13.48 -8.07
CA ALA A 160 3.88 12.18 -8.24
C ALA A 160 2.67 11.92 -7.30
N GLN A 161 2.08 12.94 -6.68
CA GLN A 161 1.04 12.76 -5.66
C GLN A 161 -0.33 12.30 -6.23
N GLU A 162 -0.55 12.37 -7.55
CA GLU A 162 -1.76 11.85 -8.21
C GLU A 162 -1.89 10.32 -8.18
N TYR A 163 -0.82 9.56 -7.91
CA TYR A 163 -0.80 8.12 -8.15
C TYR A 163 -1.27 7.24 -6.98
N ILE A 164 -1.40 7.79 -5.76
CA ILE A 164 -1.86 7.04 -4.58
C ILE A 164 -3.30 6.53 -4.77
N TYR A 165 -4.13 7.25 -5.52
CA TYR A 165 -5.51 6.84 -5.80
C TYR A 165 -5.63 5.68 -6.79
N PHE A 166 -4.65 5.49 -7.69
CA PHE A 166 -4.69 4.40 -8.66
C PHE A 166 -4.42 3.03 -8.02
N SER A 167 -3.53 2.99 -7.02
CA SER A 167 -3.15 1.76 -6.31
C SER A 167 -4.30 1.13 -5.50
N TYR A 168 -5.28 1.91 -5.06
CA TYR A 168 -6.46 1.35 -4.37
C TYR A 168 -7.47 0.71 -5.33
N PHE A 169 -7.54 1.19 -6.59
CA PHE A 169 -8.46 0.66 -7.58
C PHE A 169 -7.94 -0.64 -8.24
N SER A 170 -6.62 -0.78 -8.33
CA SER A 170 -5.92 -1.97 -8.84
C SER A 170 -5.91 -3.15 -7.87
N HIS A 171 -6.27 -2.96 -6.59
CA HIS A 171 -6.33 -4.05 -5.61
C HIS A 171 -7.60 -4.92 -5.66
N HIS A 172 -8.57 -4.63 -6.53
CA HIS A 172 -9.79 -5.45 -6.64
C HIS A 172 -10.18 -5.96 -8.05
N PRO A 173 -9.26 -6.40 -8.92
CA PRO A 173 -9.61 -7.04 -10.21
C PRO A 173 -10.38 -8.35 -10.00
N GLU A 174 -10.20 -8.96 -8.84
CA GLU A 174 -10.90 -10.15 -8.37
C GLU A 174 -12.42 -9.96 -8.25
N LEU A 175 -12.92 -8.76 -7.98
CA LEU A 175 -14.36 -8.49 -7.96
C LEU A 175 -14.98 -8.68 -9.35
N ILE A 176 -14.27 -8.31 -10.42
CA ILE A 176 -14.76 -8.49 -11.79
C ILE A 176 -14.84 -9.98 -12.14
N ILE A 177 -13.85 -10.78 -11.72
CA ILE A 177 -13.83 -12.23 -11.98
C ILE A 177 -14.90 -12.93 -11.14
N ILE A 178 -15.06 -12.58 -9.86
CA ILE A 178 -16.09 -13.11 -8.97
C ILE A 178 -17.48 -12.75 -9.50
N LEU A 179 -17.71 -11.50 -9.93
CA LEU A 179 -18.97 -11.08 -10.53
C LEU A 179 -19.25 -11.85 -11.82
N LYS A 180 -18.26 -12.05 -12.69
CA LYS A 180 -18.44 -12.81 -13.93
C LYS A 180 -18.75 -14.28 -13.63
N GLN A 181 -18.09 -14.89 -12.64
CA GLN A 181 -18.34 -16.27 -12.25
C GLN A 181 -19.70 -16.45 -11.56
N TRP A 182 -20.14 -15.46 -10.78
CA TRP A 182 -21.47 -15.42 -10.18
C TRP A 182 -22.57 -15.26 -11.25
N VAL A 183 -22.37 -14.35 -12.22
CA VAL A 183 -23.29 -14.14 -13.35
C VAL A 183 -23.36 -15.35 -14.28
N LEU A 184 -22.25 -16.08 -14.47
CA LEU A 184 -22.19 -17.26 -15.35
C LEU A 184 -22.63 -18.56 -14.68
N SER A 185 -22.93 -18.55 -13.37
CA SER A 185 -23.42 -19.72 -12.63
C SER A 185 -24.84 -19.54 -12.06
N PRO A 186 -25.86 -19.13 -12.85
CA PRO A 186 -27.21 -18.92 -12.31
C PRO A 186 -27.96 -20.23 -11.98
N ASP A 187 -27.57 -21.40 -12.51
CA ASP A 187 -28.40 -22.62 -12.44
C ASP A 187 -27.68 -23.87 -11.89
N GLN A 188 -27.23 -23.85 -10.64
CA GLN A 188 -26.84 -25.07 -9.91
C GLN A 188 -27.63 -25.28 -8.61
N SER A 189 -28.80 -24.64 -8.49
CA SER A 189 -29.79 -24.98 -7.46
C SER A 189 -30.85 -25.92 -8.03
N GLN A 190 -30.50 -27.19 -8.23
CA GLN A 190 -31.44 -28.31 -8.30
C GLN A 190 -30.93 -29.45 -7.43
#